data_AF-A0A7C4VZZ2-F1
#
_entry.id   AF-A0A7C4VZZ2-F1
#
_cell.length_a   1.000
_cell.length_b   1.000
_cell.length_c   1.000
_cell.angle_alpha   90.00
_cell.angle_beta   90.00
_cell.angle_gamma   90.00
#
_symmetry.space_group_name_H-M   'P 1'
#
loop_
_entity.id
_entity.type
_entity.pdbx_description
1 polymer ?
#
loop_
_entity_poly.entity_id
_entity_poly.type
_entity_poly.pdbx_seq_one_letter_code
_entity_poly.pdbx_strand_id
1 'polypeptide(L)'
;MYTAPQDSDLTEAMFRVLSDGSSPPVQVNDPLPSGSYFDYFAITPNSSRVVYWADRQTDEVYELYSVPLAGGSAPVKLNGTLIANGDVQTDFQISPDSSRVVYYGDQDTDAVRELYSVALTGGAAPVKLNGPMVSGGEAFGYFPFSPDSSQVFYYADQETDDLVEIFVTYEAPLYYQTNIILAAALSYFLIQPTSLIIT
;
A
#
# COMPACT_ATOMS: atom_id res chain seq x y z
N MET A 1 -3.96 -12.94 -15.94
CA MET A 1 -4.86 -11.80 -15.67
C MET A 1 -4.76 -10.85 -16.84
N TYR A 2 -5.86 -10.25 -17.27
CA TYR A 2 -5.87 -9.19 -18.28
C TYR A 2 -7.03 -8.22 -18.00
N THR A 3 -6.95 -7.02 -18.55
CA THR A 3 -8.04 -6.03 -18.60
C THR A 3 -8.73 -6.06 -19.94
N ALA A 4 -10.04 -5.84 -19.94
CA ALA A 4 -10.80 -5.63 -21.16
C ALA A 4 -12.01 -4.73 -20.90
N PRO A 5 -12.47 -3.97 -21.92
CA PRO A 5 -13.77 -3.32 -21.89
C PRO A 5 -14.87 -4.36 -21.64
N GLN A 6 -15.74 -4.09 -20.67
CA GLN A 6 -16.87 -4.95 -20.34
C GLN A 6 -18.10 -4.67 -21.22
N ASP A 7 -18.27 -3.43 -21.71
CA ASP A 7 -19.37 -3.02 -22.57
C ASP A 7 -18.98 -1.93 -23.58
N SER A 8 -19.97 -1.37 -24.28
CA SER A 8 -19.80 -0.32 -25.28
C SER A 8 -19.30 1.01 -24.72
N ASP A 9 -19.38 1.20 -23.40
CA ASP A 9 -19.07 2.45 -22.71
C ASP A 9 -17.66 2.42 -22.10
N LEU A 10 -16.85 1.43 -22.52
CA LEU A 10 -15.45 1.21 -22.15
C LEU A 10 -15.21 1.00 -20.65
N THR A 11 -16.22 0.55 -19.89
CA THR A 11 -16.00 0.22 -18.48
C THR A 11 -14.95 -0.89 -18.36
N GLU A 12 -13.83 -0.60 -17.70
CA GLU A 12 -12.75 -1.59 -17.56
C GLU A 12 -13.06 -2.61 -16.47
N ALA A 13 -12.73 -3.88 -16.75
CA ALA A 13 -12.80 -4.96 -15.79
C ALA A 13 -11.58 -5.88 -15.88
N MET A 14 -11.17 -6.42 -14.74
CA MET A 14 -10.12 -7.43 -14.64
C MET A 14 -10.73 -8.83 -14.75
N PHE A 15 -10.11 -9.65 -15.61
CA PHE A 15 -10.48 -11.03 -15.80
C PHE A 15 -9.32 -11.96 -15.46
N ARG A 16 -9.66 -13.10 -14.84
CA ARG A 16 -8.77 -14.25 -14.73
C ARG A 16 -9.15 -15.32 -15.73
N VAL A 17 -8.13 -16.00 -16.24
CA VAL A 17 -8.26 -17.18 -17.10
C VAL A 17 -7.27 -18.23 -16.61
N LEU A 18 -7.66 -19.50 -16.71
CA LEU A 18 -6.69 -20.57 -16.58
C LEU A 18 -5.74 -20.51 -17.78
N SER A 19 -4.44 -20.64 -17.51
CA SER A 19 -3.40 -20.52 -18.53
C SER A 19 -3.47 -21.64 -19.58
N ASP A 20 -4.13 -22.75 -19.26
CA ASP A 20 -4.38 -23.87 -20.15
C ASP A 20 -5.65 -23.72 -21.01
N GLY A 21 -6.42 -22.64 -20.82
CA GLY A 21 -7.65 -22.36 -21.56
C GLY A 21 -8.82 -23.29 -21.22
N SER A 22 -8.74 -24.07 -20.13
CA SER A 22 -9.75 -25.06 -19.77
C SER A 22 -11.07 -24.48 -19.24
N SER A 23 -11.10 -23.19 -18.90
CA SER A 23 -12.29 -22.49 -18.42
C SER A 23 -12.47 -21.12 -19.11
N PRO A 24 -13.72 -20.65 -19.27
CA PRO A 24 -13.95 -19.28 -19.70
C PRO A 24 -13.38 -18.26 -18.69
N PRO A 25 -13.16 -17.01 -19.11
CA PRO A 25 -12.73 -15.94 -18.22
C PRO A 25 -13.72 -15.73 -17.07
N VAL A 26 -13.19 -15.43 -15.89
CA VAL A 26 -13.96 -15.04 -14.69
C VAL A 26 -13.60 -13.62 -14.33
N GLN A 27 -14.62 -12.76 -14.23
CA GLN A 27 -14.46 -11.38 -13.76
C GLN A 27 -14.08 -11.35 -12.28
N VAL A 28 -13.10 -10.52 -11.92
CA VAL A 28 -12.50 -10.49 -10.57
C VAL A 28 -12.93 -9.27 -9.76
N ASN A 29 -13.22 -8.13 -10.41
CA ASN A 29 -13.77 -6.93 -9.80
C ASN A 29 -15.09 -6.53 -10.46
N ASP A 30 -15.93 -5.81 -9.72
CA ASP A 30 -17.06 -5.09 -10.31
C ASP A 30 -16.56 -4.11 -11.39
N PRO A 31 -17.33 -3.89 -12.48
CA PRO A 31 -16.97 -2.92 -13.51
C PRO A 31 -16.61 -1.57 -12.88
N LEU A 32 -15.55 -0.95 -13.38
CA LEU A 32 -15.25 0.42 -13.00
C LEU A 32 -16.29 1.36 -13.63
N PRO A 33 -16.64 2.48 -12.97
CA PRO A 33 -17.48 3.50 -13.58
C PRO A 33 -16.95 3.95 -14.95
N SER A 34 -17.83 4.38 -15.84
CA SER A 34 -17.40 4.98 -17.10
C SER A 34 -16.56 6.23 -16.82
N GLY A 35 -15.40 6.34 -17.48
CA GLY A 35 -14.41 7.40 -17.24
C GLY A 35 -13.27 7.00 -16.31
N SER A 36 -13.44 5.96 -15.47
CA SER A 36 -12.38 5.53 -14.55
C SER A 36 -11.17 4.93 -15.28
N TYR A 37 -9.99 5.21 -14.72
CA TYR A 37 -8.70 4.69 -15.13
C TYR A 37 -8.18 3.60 -14.18
N PHE A 38 -7.62 2.54 -14.77
CA PHE A 38 -6.96 1.44 -14.09
C PHE A 38 -5.75 0.97 -14.90
N ASP A 39 -4.60 0.77 -14.25
CA ASP A 39 -3.37 0.41 -14.96
C ASP A 39 -2.48 -0.57 -14.17
N TYR A 40 -2.46 -0.44 -12.84
CA TYR A 40 -1.51 -1.19 -12.00
C TYR A 40 -2.22 -2.19 -11.08
N PHE A 41 -1.79 -3.46 -11.15
CA PHE A 41 -2.23 -4.51 -10.22
C PHE A 41 -1.11 -5.49 -9.88
N ALA A 42 -1.28 -6.16 -8.74
CA ALA A 42 -0.47 -7.29 -8.33
C ALA A 42 -1.34 -8.39 -7.70
N ILE A 43 -0.92 -9.64 -7.87
CA ILE A 43 -1.53 -10.80 -7.22
C ILE A 43 -0.74 -11.09 -5.94
N THR A 44 -1.43 -11.34 -4.83
CA THR A 44 -0.78 -11.74 -3.57
C THR A 44 0.02 -13.03 -3.75
N PRO A 45 1.18 -13.22 -3.09
CA PRO A 45 1.99 -14.43 -3.22
C PRO A 45 1.22 -15.75 -3.00
N ASN A 46 0.27 -15.78 -2.07
CA ASN A 46 -0.59 -16.94 -1.81
C ASN A 46 -1.73 -17.13 -2.83
N SER A 47 -1.79 -16.32 -3.89
CA SER A 47 -2.82 -16.31 -4.93
C SER A 47 -4.26 -16.16 -4.43
N SER A 48 -4.47 -15.54 -3.26
CA SER A 48 -5.81 -15.35 -2.69
C SER A 48 -6.50 -14.07 -3.16
N ARG A 49 -5.75 -13.02 -3.48
CA ARG A 49 -6.27 -11.68 -3.79
C ARG A 49 -5.53 -11.00 -4.93
N VAL A 50 -6.19 -10.02 -5.52
CA VAL A 50 -5.60 -8.99 -6.38
C VAL A 50 -5.63 -7.67 -5.60
N VAL A 51 -4.54 -6.92 -5.65
CA VAL A 51 -4.45 -5.52 -5.24
C VAL A 51 -4.31 -4.69 -6.49
N TYR A 52 -5.03 -3.58 -6.58
CA TYR A 52 -5.15 -2.83 -7.81
C TYR A 52 -5.36 -1.34 -7.51
N TRP A 53 -4.82 -0.48 -8.38
CA TRP A 53 -4.82 0.98 -8.26
C TRP A 53 -5.78 1.59 -9.29
N ALA A 54 -6.73 2.41 -8.85
CA ALA A 54 -7.77 2.98 -9.73
C ALA A 54 -8.44 4.22 -9.11
N ASP A 55 -9.08 5.03 -9.94
CA ASP A 55 -9.93 6.17 -9.56
C ASP A 55 -11.43 5.80 -9.44
N ARG A 56 -11.70 4.64 -8.83
CA ARG A 56 -13.02 3.99 -8.87
C ARG A 56 -14.14 4.82 -8.24
N GLN A 57 -13.85 5.64 -7.22
CA GLN A 57 -14.88 6.36 -6.47
C GLN A 57 -15.09 7.78 -6.97
N THR A 58 -14.00 8.45 -7.34
CA THR A 58 -13.99 9.84 -7.80
C THR A 58 -12.99 9.91 -8.95
N ASP A 59 -13.43 10.47 -10.06
CA ASP A 59 -12.60 10.70 -11.25
C ASP A 59 -11.32 11.45 -10.86
N GLU A 60 -10.18 11.03 -11.41
CA GLU A 60 -8.84 11.58 -11.13
C GLU A 60 -8.37 11.48 -9.66
N VAL A 61 -9.08 10.76 -8.78
CA VAL A 61 -8.64 10.50 -7.39
C VAL A 61 -8.28 9.02 -7.25
N TYR A 62 -6.99 8.75 -7.21
CA TYR A 62 -6.44 7.42 -7.30
C TYR A 62 -6.25 6.76 -5.93
N GLU A 63 -6.81 5.55 -5.83
CA GLU A 63 -6.92 4.81 -4.59
C GLU A 63 -6.51 3.35 -4.79
N LEU A 64 -6.20 2.69 -3.67
CA LEU A 64 -5.79 1.29 -3.67
C LEU A 64 -6.95 0.40 -3.22
N TYR A 65 -7.18 -0.67 -3.97
CA TYR A 65 -8.28 -1.59 -3.76
C TYR A 65 -7.80 -3.03 -3.72
N SER A 66 -8.55 -3.91 -3.05
CA SER A 66 -8.30 -5.35 -3.09
C SER A 66 -9.58 -6.17 -3.25
N VAL A 67 -9.49 -7.23 -4.05
CA VAL A 67 -10.56 -8.20 -4.32
C VAL A 67 -10.05 -9.62 -4.18
N PRO A 68 -10.90 -10.60 -3.80
CA PRO A 68 -10.55 -12.00 -3.90
C PRO A 68 -10.19 -12.35 -5.35
N LEU A 69 -9.09 -13.07 -5.57
CA LEU A 69 -8.73 -13.57 -6.90
C LEU A 69 -9.81 -14.51 -7.44
N ALA A 70 -10.60 -15.13 -6.55
CA ALA A 70 -11.79 -15.90 -6.86
C ALA A 70 -12.87 -15.12 -7.63
N GLY A 71 -12.88 -13.79 -7.53
CA GLY A 71 -14.01 -12.95 -7.89
C GLY A 71 -15.18 -13.12 -6.92
N GLY A 72 -16.32 -12.48 -7.24
CA GLY A 72 -17.58 -12.66 -6.52
C GLY A 72 -17.72 -11.87 -5.21
N SER A 73 -16.82 -10.94 -4.93
CA SER A 73 -16.98 -9.99 -3.82
C SER A 73 -16.59 -8.60 -4.28
N ALA A 74 -17.28 -7.59 -3.74
CA ALA A 74 -16.97 -6.19 -4.00
C ALA A 74 -15.54 -5.86 -3.54
N PRO A 75 -14.87 -4.91 -4.21
CA PRO A 75 -13.56 -4.43 -3.78
C PRO A 75 -13.60 -3.77 -2.41
N VAL A 76 -12.57 -4.03 -1.61
CA VAL A 76 -12.31 -3.27 -0.38
C VAL A 76 -11.30 -2.18 -0.69
N LYS A 77 -11.60 -0.95 -0.28
CA LYS A 77 -10.62 0.15 -0.31
C LYS A 77 -9.58 -0.06 0.79
N LEU A 78 -8.31 0.14 0.45
CA LEU A 78 -7.17 -0.14 1.31
C LEU A 78 -6.59 1.13 1.92
N ASN A 79 -6.59 2.26 1.22
CA ASN A 79 -6.15 3.54 1.78
C ASN A 79 -7.20 4.20 2.67
N GLY A 80 -6.74 5.16 3.49
CA GLY A 80 -7.59 6.01 4.31
C GLY A 80 -8.30 7.07 3.46
N THR A 81 -9.06 7.95 4.13
CA THR A 81 -9.58 9.15 3.49
C THR A 81 -8.41 10.01 3.03
N LEU A 82 -8.37 10.33 1.74
CA LEU A 82 -7.38 11.24 1.16
C LEU A 82 -7.79 12.69 1.47
N ILE A 83 -6.79 13.54 1.70
CA ILE A 83 -6.98 14.99 1.73
C ILE A 83 -7.39 15.49 0.33
N ALA A 84 -7.86 16.75 0.24
CA ALA A 84 -8.12 17.36 -1.05
C ALA A 84 -6.83 17.39 -1.91
N ASN A 85 -6.94 16.95 -3.16
CA ASN A 85 -5.84 16.73 -4.11
C ASN A 85 -4.84 15.62 -3.74
N GLY A 86 -5.10 14.87 -2.67
CA GLY A 86 -4.26 13.74 -2.30
C GLY A 86 -4.56 12.50 -3.14
N ASP A 87 -3.52 11.71 -3.41
CA ASP A 87 -3.59 10.45 -4.16
C ASP A 87 -2.70 9.37 -3.57
N VAL A 88 -3.05 8.10 -3.83
CA VAL A 88 -2.13 6.98 -3.68
C VAL A 88 -1.30 6.85 -4.95
N GLN A 89 0.00 6.59 -4.80
CA GLN A 89 0.90 6.39 -5.92
C GLN A 89 0.87 4.94 -6.44
N THR A 90 1.34 4.72 -7.68
CA THR A 90 1.22 3.43 -8.37
C THR A 90 2.15 2.35 -7.81
N ASP A 91 3.30 2.73 -7.24
CA ASP A 91 4.19 1.77 -6.58
C ASP A 91 3.59 1.36 -5.23
N PHE A 92 3.18 0.11 -5.10
CA PHE A 92 2.80 -0.53 -3.84
C PHE A 92 3.46 -1.90 -3.75
N GLN A 93 3.63 -2.42 -2.53
CA GLN A 93 4.29 -3.70 -2.27
C GLN A 93 3.42 -4.58 -1.39
N ILE A 94 3.21 -5.82 -1.83
CA ILE A 94 2.50 -6.84 -1.04
C ILE A 94 3.50 -7.59 -0.18
N SER A 95 3.19 -7.79 1.10
CA SER A 95 4.07 -8.53 2.00
C SER A 95 4.24 -9.99 1.55
N PRO A 96 5.45 -10.60 1.70
CA PRO A 96 5.69 -11.99 1.32
C PRO A 96 4.71 -13.01 1.92
N ASP A 97 4.27 -12.78 3.17
CA ASP A 97 3.28 -13.60 3.86
C ASP A 97 1.83 -13.40 3.38
N SER A 98 1.60 -12.50 2.41
CA SER A 98 0.28 -12.14 1.86
C SER A 98 -0.71 -11.64 2.90
N SER A 99 -0.25 -10.99 3.97
CA SER A 99 -1.12 -10.44 5.01
C SER A 99 -1.40 -8.94 4.85
N ARG A 100 -0.47 -8.17 4.27
CA ARG A 100 -0.55 -6.70 4.18
C ARG A 100 -0.07 -6.17 2.84
N VAL A 101 -0.34 -4.89 2.63
CA VAL A 101 0.24 -4.08 1.55
C VAL A 101 0.81 -2.81 2.16
N VAL A 102 1.98 -2.42 1.68
CA VAL A 102 2.57 -1.10 1.91
C VAL A 102 2.38 -0.27 0.65
N TYR A 103 2.01 0.99 0.83
CA TYR A 103 1.85 1.97 -0.23
C TYR A 103 2.30 3.33 0.28
N TYR A 104 2.43 4.29 -0.62
CA TYR A 104 2.73 5.67 -0.29
C TYR A 104 1.79 6.61 -1.05
N GLY A 105 1.56 7.77 -0.48
CA GLY A 105 0.64 8.75 -1.05
C GLY A 105 0.47 9.99 -0.20
N ASP A 106 -0.21 10.97 -0.78
CA ASP A 106 -0.50 12.28 -0.19
C ASP A 106 -1.78 12.20 0.65
N GLN A 107 -1.85 11.20 1.53
CA GLN A 107 -3.11 10.86 2.22
C GLN A 107 -3.48 11.89 3.29
N ASP A 108 -2.50 12.31 4.08
CA ASP A 108 -2.74 13.19 5.23
C ASP A 108 -2.37 14.65 4.94
N THR A 109 -1.45 14.90 3.99
CA THR A 109 -0.99 16.23 3.57
C THR A 109 -0.78 16.26 2.06
N ASP A 110 -1.32 17.28 1.40
CA ASP A 110 -1.17 17.47 -0.05
C ASP A 110 0.30 17.68 -0.42
N ALA A 111 0.74 17.06 -1.51
CA ALA A 111 2.12 17.04 -2.00
C ALA A 111 3.19 16.55 -1.01
N VAL A 112 2.80 15.78 0.01
CA VAL A 112 3.73 15.12 0.94
C VAL A 112 3.48 13.63 0.93
N ARG A 113 4.34 12.91 0.21
CA ARG A 113 4.24 11.46 0.09
C ARG A 113 4.71 10.79 1.38
N GLU A 114 3.79 10.09 2.02
CA GLU A 114 4.06 9.33 3.24
C GLU A 114 3.78 7.86 3.04
N LEU A 115 4.42 7.00 3.84
CA LEU A 115 4.37 5.55 3.74
C LEU A 115 3.32 4.97 4.70
N TYR A 116 2.49 4.07 4.22
CA TYR A 116 1.38 3.47 4.95
C TYR A 116 1.33 1.95 4.78
N SER A 117 0.83 1.24 5.79
CA SER A 117 0.60 -0.20 5.76
C SER A 117 -0.79 -0.58 6.25
N VAL A 118 -1.44 -1.49 5.53
CA VAL A 118 -2.81 -1.93 5.80
C VAL A 118 -2.98 -3.42 5.51
N ALA A 119 -3.88 -4.09 6.24
CA ALA A 119 -4.23 -5.48 5.97
C ALA A 119 -4.89 -5.59 4.58
N LEU A 120 -4.56 -6.64 3.82
CA LEU A 120 -5.13 -6.87 2.48
C LEU A 120 -6.64 -7.10 2.48
N THR A 121 -7.19 -7.51 3.62
CA THR A 121 -8.63 -7.65 3.84
C THR A 121 -9.33 -6.32 4.13
N GLY A 122 -8.57 -5.23 4.31
CA GLY A 122 -9.06 -3.95 4.79
C GLY A 122 -9.59 -4.02 6.23
N GLY A 123 -10.53 -3.11 6.54
CA GLY A 123 -11.30 -3.10 7.78
C GLY A 123 -10.69 -2.25 8.91
N ALA A 124 -9.37 -2.25 9.06
CA ALA A 124 -8.66 -1.32 9.93
C ALA A 124 -8.14 -0.12 9.11
N ALA A 125 -7.99 1.03 9.79
CA ALA A 125 -7.32 2.17 9.18
C ALA A 125 -5.85 1.83 8.87
N PRO A 126 -5.28 2.36 7.77
CA PRO A 126 -3.86 2.24 7.48
C PRO A 126 -3.01 2.82 8.61
N VAL A 127 -1.87 2.19 8.84
CA VAL A 127 -0.87 2.65 9.81
C VAL A 127 0.21 3.40 9.05
N LYS A 128 0.48 4.64 9.43
CA LYS A 128 1.62 5.41 8.92
C LYS A 128 2.93 4.80 9.44
N LEU A 129 3.89 4.59 8.54
CA LEU A 129 5.13 3.88 8.79
C LEU A 129 6.37 4.78 8.92
N ASN A 130 6.35 5.93 8.25
CA ASN A 130 7.39 6.95 8.39
C ASN A 130 7.16 7.81 9.64
N GLY A 131 8.23 8.44 10.11
CA GLY A 131 8.16 9.48 11.13
C GLY A 131 7.68 10.81 10.55
N PRO A 132 7.63 11.87 11.38
CA PRO A 132 7.36 13.21 10.88
C PRO A 132 8.36 13.61 9.80
N MET A 133 7.88 14.12 8.67
CA MET A 133 8.72 14.68 7.61
C MET A 133 9.13 16.12 7.94
N VAL A 134 10.34 16.51 7.55
CA VAL A 134 10.73 17.93 7.46
C VAL A 134 9.94 18.65 6.36
N SER A 135 9.94 19.98 6.38
CA SER A 135 9.37 20.75 5.27
C SER A 135 10.12 20.43 3.98
N GLY A 136 9.39 20.04 2.93
CA GLY A 136 9.94 19.58 1.64
C GLY A 136 10.17 18.07 1.56
N GLY A 137 10.21 17.40 2.71
CA GLY A 137 10.51 15.97 2.80
C GLY A 137 9.40 15.05 2.30
N GLU A 138 9.79 13.93 1.69
CA GLU A 138 8.89 12.94 1.12
C GLU A 138 9.49 11.53 1.10
N ALA A 139 8.65 10.50 1.03
CA ALA A 139 9.06 9.11 0.83
C ALA A 139 9.10 8.74 -0.66
N PHE A 140 10.08 7.92 -1.06
CA PHE A 140 10.28 7.49 -2.45
C PHE A 140 9.72 6.07 -2.73
N GLY A 141 9.37 5.81 -4.00
CA GLY A 141 8.63 4.63 -4.48
C GLY A 141 9.34 3.27 -4.43
N TYR A 142 10.29 3.07 -3.51
CA TYR A 142 10.95 1.78 -3.31
C TYR A 142 11.02 1.43 -1.83
N PHE A 143 10.20 0.47 -1.42
CA PHE A 143 10.08 0.06 -0.03
C PHE A 143 9.95 -1.46 0.15
N PRO A 144 11.05 -2.22 -0.02
CA PRO A 144 10.99 -3.68 0.01
C PRO A 144 10.72 -4.21 1.42
N PHE A 145 9.95 -5.28 1.49
CA PHE A 145 9.80 -6.08 2.70
C PHE A 145 11.05 -6.94 2.96
N SER A 146 11.37 -7.18 4.23
CA SER A 146 12.21 -8.33 4.59
C SER A 146 11.51 -9.65 4.18
N PRO A 147 12.27 -10.72 3.87
CA PRO A 147 11.68 -12.00 3.47
C PRO A 147 10.70 -12.61 4.47
N ASP A 148 10.85 -12.29 5.76
CA ASP A 148 9.96 -12.73 6.83
C ASP A 148 8.76 -11.80 7.07
N SER A 149 8.58 -10.78 6.24
CA SER A 149 7.51 -9.77 6.33
C SER A 149 7.51 -8.90 7.60
N SER A 150 8.59 -8.95 8.41
CA SER A 150 8.66 -8.23 9.68
C SER A 150 9.19 -6.79 9.58
N GLN A 151 9.85 -6.44 8.48
CA GLN A 151 10.45 -5.14 8.26
C GLN A 151 10.10 -4.59 6.88
N VAL A 152 10.04 -3.27 6.79
CA VAL A 152 9.97 -2.52 5.53
C VAL A 152 11.13 -1.54 5.52
N PHE A 153 11.95 -1.61 4.48
CA PHE A 153 12.99 -0.62 4.22
C PHE A 153 12.38 0.48 3.36
N TYR A 154 12.78 1.73 3.50
CA TYR A 154 12.32 2.81 2.63
C TYR A 154 13.36 3.93 2.51
N TYR A 155 13.26 4.66 1.40
CA TYR A 155 14.02 5.88 1.15
C TYR A 155 13.12 7.10 1.40
N ALA A 156 13.65 8.13 2.05
CA ALA A 156 12.94 9.39 2.25
C ALA A 156 13.91 10.55 2.51
N ASP A 157 13.45 11.77 2.28
CA ASP A 157 14.08 13.01 2.75
C ASP A 157 13.39 13.41 4.07
N GLN A 158 13.37 12.50 5.05
CA GLN A 158 12.54 12.62 6.25
C GLN A 158 13.16 13.56 7.28
N GLU A 159 14.47 13.47 7.49
CA GLU A 159 15.18 14.25 8.51
C GLU A 159 15.84 15.50 7.94
N THR A 160 16.20 15.47 6.66
CA THR A 160 16.80 16.58 5.92
C THR A 160 16.25 16.64 4.50
N ASP A 161 15.71 17.79 4.13
CA ASP A 161 15.20 18.05 2.77
C ASP A 161 16.34 17.96 1.74
N ASP A 162 16.04 17.44 0.55
CA ASP A 162 16.99 17.14 -0.55
C ASP A 162 18.13 16.14 -0.17
N LEU A 163 18.00 15.40 0.92
CA LEU A 163 18.96 14.37 1.33
C LEU A 163 18.28 13.02 1.51
N VAL A 164 18.49 12.14 0.51
CA VAL A 164 17.95 10.77 0.56
C VAL A 164 18.59 9.98 1.69
N GLU A 165 17.76 9.64 2.67
CA GLU A 165 18.09 8.79 3.80
C GLU A 165 17.46 7.40 3.65
N ILE A 166 18.00 6.43 4.38
CA ILE A 166 17.50 5.05 4.39
C ILE A 166 16.97 4.74 5.78
N PHE A 167 15.73 4.30 5.84
CA PHE A 167 15.06 3.92 7.07
C PHE A 167 14.62 2.45 7.02
N VAL A 168 14.43 1.89 8.21
CA VAL A 168 13.76 0.61 8.41
C VAL A 168 12.68 0.80 9.47
N THR A 169 11.49 0.32 9.18
CA THR A 169 10.39 0.26 10.15
C THR A 169 9.98 -1.18 10.39
N TYR A 170 9.46 -1.45 11.58
CA TYR A 170 9.07 -2.78 12.00
C TYR A 170 7.56 -2.93 11.90
N GLU A 171 7.13 -3.95 11.17
CA GLU A 171 5.74 -4.30 11.05
C GLU A 171 5.33 -5.11 12.28
N ALA A 172 4.64 -4.49 13.24
CA ALA A 172 4.07 -5.24 14.35
C ALA A 172 3.02 -6.23 13.80
N PRO A 173 3.08 -7.53 14.14
CA PRO A 173 2.02 -8.46 13.77
C PRO A 173 0.69 -7.94 14.33
N LEU A 174 -0.37 -7.99 13.51
CA LEU A 174 -1.71 -7.43 13.78
C LEU A 174 -2.32 -7.85 15.13
N TYR A 175 -1.74 -8.86 15.80
CA TYR A 175 -2.08 -9.31 17.14
C TYR A 175 -1.77 -8.32 18.28
N TYR A 176 -1.00 -7.25 18.06
CA TYR A 176 -0.64 -6.32 19.15
C TYR A 176 -1.59 -5.13 19.35
N GLN A 177 -2.63 -4.96 18.53
CA GLN A 177 -3.57 -3.84 18.63
C GLN A 177 -4.55 -3.92 19.83
N THR A 178 -4.56 -5.00 20.61
CA THR A 178 -5.47 -5.15 21.78
C THR A 178 -4.86 -4.85 23.15
N ASN A 179 -3.57 -4.48 23.27
CA ASN A 179 -2.92 -4.30 24.59
C ASN A 179 -2.19 -2.96 24.80
N ILE A 180 -2.53 -1.90 24.06
CA ILE A 180 -1.98 -0.56 24.32
C ILE A 180 -2.78 0.13 25.43
N ILE A 181 -2.75 -0.42 26.65
CA ILE A 181 -2.91 0.36 27.90
C ILE A 181 -1.85 -0.03 28.95
N LEU A 182 -1.03 -1.09 28.80
CA LEU A 182 -0.11 -1.51 29.88
C LEU A 182 1.41 -1.51 29.59
N ALA A 183 1.89 -1.02 28.45
CA ALA A 183 3.32 -1.00 28.15
C ALA A 183 3.92 0.42 27.99
N ALA A 184 3.46 1.38 28.78
CA ALA A 184 4.17 2.63 29.01
C ALA A 184 5.16 2.47 30.18
N ALA A 185 6.09 1.51 30.10
CA ALA A 185 7.23 1.39 31.02
C ALA A 185 8.19 0.27 30.60
N LEU A 186 8.89 0.36 29.45
CA LEU A 186 10.19 -0.32 29.22
C LEU A 186 10.75 -0.03 27.81
N SER A 187 11.23 1.19 27.58
CA SER A 187 12.24 1.47 26.54
C SER A 187 12.85 2.87 26.70
N TYR A 188 13.23 3.23 27.93
CA TYR A 188 14.31 4.20 28.15
C TYR A 188 15.62 3.40 28.27
N PHE A 189 16.28 3.14 27.15
CA PHE A 189 17.71 2.80 27.16
C PHE A 189 18.38 3.40 25.91
N LEU A 190 18.89 4.61 26.12
CA LEU A 190 20.10 5.23 25.57
C LEU A 190 20.73 4.57 24.32
N ILE A 191 20.69 5.30 23.20
CA ILE A 191 21.81 5.33 22.27
C ILE A 191 22.16 6.81 22.06
N GLN A 192 23.26 7.24 22.67
CA GLN A 192 23.97 8.46 22.27
C GLN A 192 24.93 8.07 21.14
N PRO A 193 25.10 8.89 20.09
CA PRO A 193 26.03 8.57 19.01
C PRO A 193 27.46 8.86 19.46
N THR A 194 28.35 7.85 19.42
CA THR A 194 29.79 8.07 19.44
C THR A 194 30.33 8.04 18.02
N SER A 195 30.65 9.22 17.49
CA SER A 195 31.49 9.37 16.29
C SER A 195 32.91 8.91 16.61
N LEU A 196 33.44 7.95 15.85
CA LEU A 196 34.87 7.60 15.90
C LEU A 196 35.57 8.28 14.73
N ILE A 197 36.37 9.31 15.03
CA ILE A 197 37.38 9.85 14.10
C ILE A 197 38.60 8.94 14.22
N ILE A 198 39.02 8.32 13.11
CA ILE A 198 40.31 7.64 13.01
C ILE A 198 41.28 8.64 12.39
N THR A 199 42.34 9.00 13.12
CA THR A 199 43.58 9.60 12.59
C THR A 199 44.63 8.53 12.40
#